data_AF-A0A930IT25-F1
#
_entry.id   AF-A0A930IT25-F1
#
_cell.length_a   1.000
_cell.length_b   1.000
_cell.length_c   1.000
_cell.angle_alpha   90.00
_cell.angle_beta   90.00
_cell.angle_gamma   90.00
#
_symmetry.space_group_name_H-M   'P 1'
#
loop_
_entity.id
_entity.type
_entity.pdbx_description
1 polymer ?
#
loop_
_entity_poly.entity_id
_entity_poly.type
_entity_poly.pdbx_seq_one_letter_code
_entity_poly.pdbx_strand_id
1 'polypeptide(L)'
;MEKKGLLLWDTKNRRLFIAEPLAILMIQKEQGWIAFLQNVAYWQYYKEAQDSWDSYIRNEELKAVRRAKRKYAMLTKMDIERIRRQRRSEVQEAEKNAIEIKPFELFILGDNYEGSYLQVSEETANTAKESKEAANHVIAVGDYNPITQQMNMALWKDVQSALQEINSEKESMRKKHSDIDALAARIAEG
;
A
#
# COMPACT_ATOMS: atom_id res chain seq x y z
N MET A 1 -4.49 -6.36 -6.13
CA MET A 1 -5.32 -5.64 -5.15
C MET A 1 -6.19 -6.67 -4.45
N GLU A 2 -6.35 -6.57 -3.14
CA GLU A 2 -7.24 -7.44 -2.36
C GLU A 2 -8.57 -6.73 -2.13
N LYS A 3 -9.68 -7.44 -2.32
CA LYS A 3 -11.01 -6.88 -2.16
C LYS A 3 -11.76 -7.51 -0.99
N LYS A 4 -12.40 -6.67 -0.18
CA LYS A 4 -13.30 -7.07 0.93
C LYS A 4 -14.55 -6.19 0.92
N GLY A 5 -15.61 -6.65 0.25
CA GLY A 5 -16.87 -5.91 0.16
C GLY A 5 -16.68 -4.55 -0.50
N LEU A 6 -16.94 -3.48 0.27
CA LEU A 6 -16.83 -2.07 -0.14
C LEU A 6 -15.41 -1.49 0.09
N LEU A 7 -14.42 -2.35 0.34
CA LEU A 7 -13.02 -2.01 0.53
C LEU A 7 -12.13 -2.68 -0.52
N LEU A 8 -11.15 -1.93 -1.00
CA LEU A 8 -10.06 -2.42 -1.83
C LEU A 8 -8.74 -2.05 -1.17
N TRP A 9 -7.82 -3.00 -1.08
CA TRP A 9 -6.48 -2.78 -0.54
C TRP A 9 -5.43 -3.06 -1.61
N ASP A 10 -4.55 -2.08 -1.85
CA ASP A 10 -3.35 -2.26 -2.65
C ASP A 10 -2.15 -2.49 -1.73
N THR A 11 -1.77 -3.75 -1.56
CA THR A 11 -0.62 -4.15 -0.74
C THR A 11 0.68 -3.54 -1.22
N LYS A 12 0.85 -3.32 -2.54
CA LYS A 12 2.12 -2.85 -3.11
C LYS A 12 2.37 -1.39 -2.75
N ASN A 13 1.36 -0.55 -2.90
CA ASN A 13 1.46 0.89 -2.64
C ASN A 13 0.92 1.29 -1.25
N ARG A 14 0.35 0.34 -0.49
CA ARG A 14 -0.28 0.53 0.82
C ARG A 14 -1.36 1.61 0.75
N ARG A 15 -2.33 1.35 -0.13
CA ARG A 15 -3.47 2.22 -0.41
C ARG A 15 -4.77 1.52 -0.09
N LEU A 16 -5.65 2.22 0.61
CA LEU A 16 -7.01 1.81 0.90
C LEU A 16 -7.96 2.57 -0.01
N PHE A 17 -8.82 1.87 -0.73
CA PHE A 17 -9.94 2.47 -1.46
C PHE A 17 -11.24 2.06 -0.79
N ILE A 18 -12.13 3.03 -0.60
CA ILE A 18 -13.37 2.89 0.16
C ILE A 18 -14.50 3.39 -0.71
N ALA A 19 -15.55 2.58 -0.88
CA ALA A 19 -16.74 3.05 -1.56
C ALA A 19 -17.44 4.15 -0.73
N GLU A 20 -17.92 5.19 -1.40
CA GLU A 20 -18.58 6.35 -0.79
C GLU A 20 -19.69 5.98 0.21
N PRO A 21 -20.61 5.03 -0.07
CA PRO A 21 -21.65 4.68 0.89
C PRO A 21 -21.09 4.16 2.23
N LEU A 22 -20.01 3.39 2.18
CA LEU A 22 -19.34 2.91 3.39
C LEU A 22 -18.61 4.05 4.11
N ALA A 23 -17.93 4.92 3.36
CA ALA A 23 -17.25 6.06 3.93
C ALA A 23 -18.23 6.98 4.68
N ILE A 24 -19.38 7.29 4.08
CA ILE A 24 -20.46 8.08 4.71
C ILE A 24 -20.94 7.43 6.01
N LEU A 25 -21.13 6.10 6.00
CA LEU A 25 -21.56 5.37 7.20
C LEU A 25 -20.52 5.46 8.32
N MET A 26 -19.23 5.36 8.00
CA MET A 26 -18.16 5.32 8.99
C MET A 26 -17.71 6.71 9.46
N ILE A 27 -17.89 7.76 8.65
CA ILE A 27 -17.48 9.16 8.93
C ILE A 27 -18.44 9.89 9.88
N GLN A 28 -19.63 9.34 10.15
CA GLN A 28 -20.67 9.98 10.97
C GLN A 28 -20.15 10.62 12.27
N LYS A 29 -19.10 10.05 12.86
CA LYS A 29 -18.31 10.67 13.93
C LYS A 29 -16.82 10.49 13.62
N GLU A 30 -16.02 11.52 13.89
CA GLU A 30 -14.55 11.48 13.71
C GLU A 30 -13.91 10.26 14.40
N GLN A 31 -14.28 10.02 15.67
CA GLN A 31 -13.83 8.84 16.43
C GLN A 31 -14.22 7.51 15.76
N GLY A 32 -15.40 7.45 15.14
CA GLY A 32 -15.86 6.26 14.41
C GLY A 32 -15.01 5.99 13.17
N TRP A 33 -14.63 7.06 12.47
CA TRP A 33 -13.74 6.98 11.31
C TRP A 33 -12.34 6.53 11.68
N ILE A 34 -11.75 7.13 12.73
CA ILE A 34 -10.44 6.74 13.23
C ILE A 34 -10.45 5.26 13.67
N ALA A 35 -11.48 4.83 14.40
CA ALA A 35 -11.62 3.44 14.82
C ALA A 35 -11.74 2.48 13.62
N PHE A 36 -12.49 2.87 12.59
CA PHE A 36 -12.59 2.12 11.34
C PHE A 36 -11.22 1.98 10.66
N LEU A 37 -10.48 3.07 10.48
CA LEU A 37 -9.15 3.05 9.87
C LEU A 37 -8.13 2.25 10.71
N GLN A 38 -8.23 2.34 12.03
CA GLN A 38 -7.40 1.54 12.96
C GLN A 38 -7.67 0.04 12.79
N ASN A 39 -8.93 -0.36 12.65
CA ASN A 39 -9.29 -1.76 12.41
C ASN A 39 -8.76 -2.26 11.06
N VAL A 40 -8.79 -1.43 10.02
CA VAL A 40 -8.16 -1.75 8.73
C VAL A 40 -6.65 -1.91 8.90
N ALA A 41 -6.00 -1.03 9.67
CA ALA A 41 -4.58 -1.11 9.97
C ALA A 41 -4.21 -2.42 10.68
N TYR A 42 -5.00 -2.82 11.69
CA TYR A 42 -4.80 -4.09 12.41
C TYR A 42 -5.04 -5.32 11.54
N TRP A 43 -6.04 -5.28 10.66
CA TRP A 43 -6.28 -6.35 9.70
C TRP A 43 -5.07 -6.55 8.78
N GLN A 44 -4.50 -5.46 8.25
CA GLN A 44 -3.33 -5.52 7.38
C GLN A 44 -2.07 -5.93 8.15
N TYR A 45 -1.90 -5.40 9.35
CA TYR A 45 -0.82 -5.81 10.24
C TYR A 45 -0.83 -7.32 10.51
N TYR A 46 -2.00 -7.87 10.85
CA TYR A 46 -2.15 -9.30 11.11
C TYR A 46 -1.73 -10.15 9.90
N LYS A 47 -2.15 -9.75 8.70
CA LYS A 47 -1.76 -10.42 7.46
C LYS A 47 -0.26 -10.36 7.21
N GLU A 48 0.33 -9.16 7.29
CA GLU A 48 1.77 -8.98 7.10
C GLU A 48 2.57 -9.78 8.13
N ALA A 49 2.11 -9.81 9.39
CA ALA A 49 2.71 -10.60 10.46
C ALA A 49 2.69 -12.10 10.14
N GLN A 50 1.55 -12.62 9.71
CA GLN A 50 1.36 -14.01 9.33
C GLN A 50 2.23 -14.40 8.11
N ASP A 51 2.17 -13.63 7.02
CA ASP A 51 2.94 -13.91 5.79
C ASP A 51 4.45 -13.92 6.05
N SER A 52 4.90 -12.98 6.89
CA SER A 52 6.29 -12.88 7.29
C SER A 52 6.70 -14.03 8.22
N TRP A 53 5.79 -14.52 9.07
CA TRP A 53 6.05 -15.68 9.94
C TRP A 53 6.17 -16.96 9.11
N ASP A 54 5.22 -17.17 8.20
CA ASP A 54 5.24 -18.31 7.29
C ASP A 54 6.48 -18.32 6.40
N SER A 55 6.90 -17.15 5.92
CA SER A 55 8.13 -16.99 5.13
C SER A 55 9.38 -17.29 5.96
N TYR A 56 9.41 -16.81 7.21
CA TYR A 56 10.53 -17.07 8.13
C TYR A 56 10.67 -18.56 8.43
N ILE A 57 9.58 -19.23 8.83
CA ILE A 57 9.55 -20.68 9.11
C ILE A 57 9.99 -21.47 7.87
N ARG A 58 9.45 -21.14 6.69
CA ARG A 58 9.83 -21.80 5.44
C ARG A 58 11.31 -21.66 5.15
N ASN A 59 11.90 -20.49 5.41
CA ASN A 59 13.33 -20.27 5.24
C ASN A 59 14.17 -21.08 6.23
N GLU A 60 13.75 -21.19 7.49
CA GLU A 60 14.42 -22.00 8.50
C GLU A 60 14.35 -23.50 8.15
N GLU A 61 13.20 -23.99 7.72
CA GLU A 61 13.01 -25.35 7.20
C GLU A 61 13.96 -25.63 6.01
N LEU A 62 14.03 -24.72 5.04
CA LEU A 62 14.93 -24.85 3.88
C LEU A 62 16.39 -24.87 4.30
N LYS A 63 16.81 -24.02 5.25
CA LYS A 63 18.18 -24.04 5.78
C LYS A 63 18.49 -25.36 6.47
N ALA A 64 17.58 -25.89 7.29
CA ALA A 64 17.74 -27.17 7.97
C ALA A 64 17.89 -28.33 6.98
N VAL A 65 17.03 -28.40 5.96
CA VAL A 65 17.12 -29.40 4.89
C VAL A 65 18.44 -29.28 4.11
N ARG A 66 18.86 -28.05 3.77
CA ARG A 66 20.15 -27.82 3.08
C ARG A 66 21.34 -28.28 3.92
N ARG A 67 21.33 -28.04 5.23
CA ARG A 67 22.38 -28.53 6.16
C ARG A 67 22.39 -30.06 6.20
N ALA A 68 21.22 -30.70 6.29
CA ALA A 68 21.12 -32.15 6.31
C ALA A 68 21.60 -32.80 5.00
N LYS A 69 21.26 -32.22 3.84
CA LYS A 69 21.73 -32.69 2.52
C LYS A 69 23.25 -32.63 2.34
N ARG A 70 23.94 -31.75 3.07
CA ARG A 70 25.41 -31.70 3.07
C ARG A 70 26.04 -32.79 3.94
N LYS A 71 25.30 -33.28 4.95
CA LYS A 71 25.78 -34.27 5.92
C LYS A 71 25.48 -35.71 5.49
N TYR A 72 24.36 -35.93 4.78
CA TYR A 72 23.89 -37.25 4.40
C TYR A 72 23.82 -37.38 2.87
N ALA A 73 24.39 -38.46 2.34
CA ALA A 73 24.51 -38.69 0.89
C ALA A 73 23.16 -38.90 0.18
N MET A 74 22.17 -39.48 0.87
CA MET A 74 20.80 -39.58 0.39
C MET A 74 19.82 -39.26 1.52
N LEU A 75 18.80 -38.47 1.21
CA LEU A 75 17.65 -38.22 2.07
C LEU A 75 16.39 -38.62 1.31
N THR A 76 15.55 -39.45 1.92
CA THR A 76 14.25 -39.77 1.36
C THR A 76 13.29 -38.58 1.51
N LYS A 77 12.16 -38.60 0.80
CA LYS A 77 11.10 -37.59 1.00
C LYS A 77 10.60 -37.57 2.45
N MET A 78 10.53 -38.73 3.10
CA MET A 78 10.10 -38.86 4.50
C MET A 78 11.10 -38.20 5.46
N ASP A 79 12.40 -38.37 5.22
CA ASP A 79 13.44 -37.72 6.02
C ASP A 79 13.38 -36.19 5.91
N ILE A 80 13.15 -35.68 4.70
CA ILE A 80 13.01 -34.24 4.44
C ILE A 80 11.82 -33.68 5.22
N GLU A 81 10.66 -34.34 5.17
CA GLU A 81 9.48 -33.91 5.92
C GLU A 81 9.68 -33.99 7.43
N ARG A 82 10.37 -35.02 7.94
CA ARG A 82 10.71 -35.12 9.36
C ARG A 82 11.60 -33.95 9.80
N ILE A 83 12.62 -33.61 9.00
CA ILE A 83 13.52 -32.47 9.28
C ILE A 83 12.75 -31.14 9.28
N ARG A 84 11.82 -30.95 8.34
CA ARG A 84 10.97 -29.74 8.29
C ARG A 84 10.11 -29.62 9.55
N ARG A 85 9.39 -30.69 9.91
CA ARG A 85 8.52 -30.71 11.10
C ARG A 85 9.31 -30.47 12.39
N GLN A 86 10.46 -31.13 12.52
CA GLN A 86 11.35 -30.92 13.66
C GLN A 86 11.81 -29.46 13.74
N ARG A 87 12.26 -28.88 12.62
CA ARG A 87 12.69 -27.47 12.65
C ARG A 87 11.54 -26.55 13.01
N ARG A 88 10.34 -26.77 12.46
CA ARG A 88 9.14 -25.99 12.78
C ARG A 88 8.78 -26.04 14.28
N SER A 89 8.95 -27.19 14.94
CA SER A 89 8.70 -27.30 16.39
C SER A 89 9.76 -26.64 17.27
N GLU A 90 10.96 -26.40 16.74
CA GLU A 90 12.06 -25.78 17.47
C GLU A 90 12.08 -24.26 17.34
N VAL A 91 11.57 -23.70 16.24
CA VAL A 91 11.60 -22.27 15.97
C VAL A 91 10.57 -21.55 16.86
N GLN A 92 11.04 -20.58 17.64
CA GLN A 92 10.19 -19.76 18.49
C GLN A 92 9.80 -18.45 17.80
N GLU A 93 8.60 -17.96 18.08
CA GLU A 93 8.10 -16.70 17.49
C GLU A 93 8.92 -15.48 17.91
N ALA A 94 9.47 -15.50 19.13
CA ALA A 94 10.35 -14.47 19.66
C ALA A 94 11.70 -14.34 18.92
N GLU A 95 12.09 -15.31 18.09
CA GLU A 95 13.33 -15.25 17.30
C GLU A 95 13.18 -14.35 16.05
N LYS A 96 11.96 -13.92 15.74
CA LYS A 96 11.65 -13.07 14.59
C LYS A 96 11.47 -11.63 15.02
N ASN A 97 12.04 -10.71 14.23
CA ASN A 97 11.82 -9.28 14.42
C ASN A 97 10.33 -8.94 14.34
N ALA A 98 9.87 -8.13 15.29
CA ALA A 98 8.53 -7.57 15.25
C ALA A 98 8.34 -6.78 13.96
N ILE A 99 7.19 -6.98 13.32
CA ILE A 99 6.76 -6.09 12.24
C ILE A 99 6.11 -4.89 12.90
N GLU A 100 6.36 -3.71 12.36
CA GLU A 100 5.70 -2.49 12.78
C GLU A 100 4.43 -2.27 11.97
N ILE A 101 3.38 -1.78 12.63
CA ILE A 101 2.22 -1.24 11.94
C ILE A 101 2.61 0.07 11.27
N LYS A 102 2.24 0.25 10.00
CA LYS A 102 2.74 1.36 9.19
C LYS A 102 1.60 2.25 8.66
N PRO A 103 1.84 3.54 8.37
CA PRO A 103 0.85 4.46 7.79
C PRO A 103 0.36 4.03 6.41
N PHE A 104 -0.83 4.43 5.97
CA PHE A 104 -1.31 4.15 4.62
C PHE A 104 -2.09 5.33 4.03
N GLU A 105 -2.14 5.38 2.70
CA GLU A 105 -2.94 6.36 1.96
C GLU A 105 -4.38 5.82 1.82
N LEU A 106 -5.37 6.71 1.84
CA LEU A 106 -6.78 6.36 1.68
C LEU A 106 -7.43 7.19 0.57
N PHE A 107 -8.38 6.57 -0.13
CA PHE A 107 -9.10 7.13 -1.26
C PHE A 107 -10.59 6.77 -1.12
N ILE A 108 -11.47 7.77 -1.19
CA ILE A 108 -12.91 7.56 -1.25
C ILE A 108 -13.34 7.62 -2.72
N LEU A 109 -14.01 6.57 -3.18
CA LEU A 109 -14.49 6.42 -4.54
C LEU A 109 -16.00 6.69 -4.60
N GLY A 110 -16.41 7.58 -5.47
CA GLY A 110 -17.80 7.97 -5.67
C GLY A 110 -18.68 6.88 -6.25
N ASP A 111 -19.96 6.90 -5.88
CA ASP A 111 -20.95 5.86 -6.22
C ASP A 111 -21.19 5.71 -7.74
N ASN A 112 -20.80 6.71 -8.52
CA ASN A 112 -20.81 6.71 -10.00
C ASN A 112 -19.62 5.97 -10.64
N TYR A 113 -18.77 5.31 -9.84
CA TYR A 113 -17.72 4.42 -10.35
C TYR A 113 -18.36 3.17 -10.97
N GLU A 114 -18.58 3.19 -12.30
CA GLU A 114 -19.05 2.04 -13.10
C GLU A 114 -18.01 0.92 -13.21
N GLY A 115 -16.76 1.19 -12.83
CA GLY A 115 -15.79 0.16 -12.53
C GLY A 115 -16.34 -0.66 -11.39
N SER A 116 -16.78 -1.87 -11.67
CA SER A 116 -17.47 -2.66 -10.67
C SER A 116 -16.58 -2.79 -9.43
N TYR A 117 -17.01 -2.21 -8.31
CA TYR A 117 -16.48 -2.61 -7.00
C TYR A 117 -16.52 -4.13 -6.87
N LEU A 118 -17.39 -4.82 -7.63
CA LEU A 118 -17.67 -6.26 -7.74
C LEU A 118 -16.92 -7.04 -8.83
N GLN A 119 -16.17 -6.44 -9.75
CA GLN A 119 -15.45 -7.17 -10.81
C GLN A 119 -13.96 -6.83 -10.80
N VAL A 120 -13.24 -7.44 -9.85
CA VAL A 120 -11.84 -7.82 -10.07
C VAL A 120 -11.76 -9.30 -9.72
N SER A 121 -12.34 -10.14 -10.59
CA SER A 121 -12.09 -11.59 -10.56
C SER A 121 -10.81 -11.84 -11.34
N GLU A 122 -9.75 -12.20 -10.61
CA GLU A 122 -8.46 -12.87 -10.90
C GLU A 122 -7.82 -12.94 -12.32
N GLU A 123 -8.44 -12.49 -13.40
CA GLU A 123 -7.90 -12.59 -14.76
C GLU A 123 -8.05 -11.26 -15.51
N THR A 124 -7.21 -10.27 -15.21
CA THR A 124 -6.51 -9.50 -16.25
C THR A 124 -5.54 -8.49 -15.63
N ALA A 125 -4.27 -8.65 -16.00
CA ALA A 125 -3.20 -7.75 -15.68
C ALA A 125 -3.35 -6.42 -16.45
N ASN A 126 -4.13 -5.47 -15.89
CA ASN A 126 -4.13 -4.08 -16.35
C ASN A 126 -4.31 -3.09 -15.18
N THR A 127 -3.51 -3.28 -14.13
CA THR A 127 -3.42 -2.42 -12.93
C THR A 127 -3.21 -0.92 -13.24
N ALA A 128 -2.66 -0.59 -14.41
CA ALA A 128 -2.49 0.80 -14.85
C ALA A 128 -3.76 1.46 -15.41
N LYS A 129 -4.71 0.69 -15.95
CA LYS A 129 -6.00 1.20 -16.44
C LYS A 129 -6.97 1.41 -15.28
N GLU A 130 -7.05 0.43 -14.38
CA GLU A 130 -7.91 0.51 -13.19
C GLU A 130 -7.52 1.67 -12.25
N SER A 131 -6.21 1.93 -12.08
CA SER A 131 -5.74 3.10 -11.31
C SER A 131 -6.07 4.45 -11.96
N LYS A 132 -6.11 4.52 -13.31
CA LYS A 132 -6.50 5.74 -14.04
C LYS A 132 -8.01 5.96 -14.03
N GLU A 133 -8.80 4.90 -14.14
CA GLU A 133 -10.27 4.98 -14.07
C GLU A 133 -10.76 5.28 -12.65
N ALA A 134 -10.11 4.73 -11.62
CA ALA A 134 -10.38 5.08 -10.23
C ALA A 134 -10.09 6.56 -9.94
N ALA A 135 -9.01 7.13 -10.50
CA ALA A 135 -8.65 8.54 -10.32
C ALA A 135 -9.73 9.54 -10.77
N ASN A 136 -10.57 9.18 -11.75
CA ASN A 136 -11.68 10.02 -12.20
C ASN A 136 -12.88 9.99 -11.26
N HIS A 137 -12.92 9.04 -10.32
CA HIS A 137 -14.03 8.83 -9.39
C HIS A 137 -13.60 9.05 -7.93
N VAL A 138 -12.38 9.51 -7.68
CA VAL A 138 -11.93 9.86 -6.33
C VAL A 138 -12.64 11.13 -5.88
N ILE A 139 -13.37 11.03 -4.76
CA ILE A 139 -14.03 12.17 -4.12
C ILE A 139 -13.13 12.80 -3.07
N ALA A 140 -12.40 11.98 -2.31
CA ALA A 140 -11.51 12.44 -1.25
C ALA A 140 -10.27 11.57 -1.17
N VAL A 141 -9.18 12.18 -0.71
CA VAL A 141 -7.89 11.54 -0.47
C VAL A 141 -7.41 11.84 0.94
N GLY A 142 -6.59 10.97 1.48
CA GLY A 142 -5.97 11.20 2.77
C GLY A 142 -4.86 10.23 3.10
N ASP A 143 -4.31 10.40 4.29
CA ASP A 143 -3.35 9.50 4.90
C ASP A 143 -3.74 9.23 6.35
N TYR A 144 -3.40 8.03 6.81
CA TYR A 144 -3.64 7.62 8.18
C TYR A 144 -2.38 7.01 8.79
N ASN A 145 -2.01 7.50 9.97
CA ASN A 145 -0.94 6.94 10.77
C ASN A 145 -1.51 6.19 11.98
N PRO A 146 -1.47 4.85 12.00
CA PRO A 146 -2.02 4.05 13.10
C PRO A 146 -1.22 4.13 14.41
N ILE A 147 -0.03 4.72 14.40
CA ILE A 147 0.79 4.92 15.61
C ILE A 147 0.36 6.20 16.32
N THR A 148 0.20 7.29 15.57
CA THR A 148 -0.19 8.59 16.13
C THR A 148 -1.70 8.82 16.11
N GLN A 149 -2.45 7.93 15.44
CA GLN A 149 -3.87 8.06 15.13
C GLN A 149 -4.23 9.35 14.37
N GLN A 150 -3.24 9.97 13.74
CA GLN A 150 -3.44 11.16 12.93
C GLN A 150 -4.01 10.77 11.58
N MET A 151 -4.99 11.55 11.13
CA MET A 151 -5.64 11.43 9.85
C MET A 151 -5.65 12.81 9.20
N ASN A 152 -5.16 12.90 7.97
CA ASN A 152 -5.37 14.07 7.13
C ASN A 152 -6.24 13.67 5.96
N MET A 153 -7.24 14.48 5.64
CA MET A 153 -8.12 14.25 4.51
C MET A 153 -8.44 15.56 3.82
N ALA A 154 -8.55 15.50 2.50
CA ALA A 154 -8.97 16.61 1.66
C ALA A 154 -9.90 16.11 0.55
N LEU A 155 -10.80 16.97 0.11
CA LEU A 155 -11.57 16.70 -1.10
C LEU A 155 -10.62 16.70 -2.30
N TRP A 156 -10.84 15.76 -3.22
CA TRP A 156 -9.98 15.62 -4.38
C TRP A 156 -10.00 16.88 -5.26
N LYS A 157 -11.15 17.55 -5.34
CA LYS A 157 -11.29 18.83 -6.07
C LYS A 157 -10.33 19.90 -5.53
N ASP A 158 -10.22 20.03 -4.22
CA ASP A 158 -9.35 21.03 -3.59
C ASP A 158 -7.87 20.70 -3.86
N VAL A 159 -7.52 19.41 -3.80
CA VAL A 159 -6.17 18.93 -4.15
C VAL A 159 -5.85 19.21 -5.62
N GLN A 160 -6.80 18.99 -6.53
CA GLN A 160 -6.63 19.28 -7.96
C GLN A 160 -6.41 20.78 -8.20
N SER A 161 -7.19 21.65 -7.57
CA SER A 161 -7.03 23.10 -7.66
C SER A 161 -5.65 23.53 -7.16
N ALA A 162 -5.23 23.06 -5.99
CA ALA A 162 -3.90 23.36 -5.44
C ALA A 162 -2.77 22.89 -6.35
N LEU A 163 -2.89 21.70 -6.96
CA LEU A 163 -1.91 21.18 -7.91
C LEU A 163 -1.81 22.01 -9.19
N GLN A 164 -2.95 22.52 -9.70
CA GLN A 164 -2.96 23.40 -10.87
C GLN A 164 -2.25 24.72 -10.58
N GLU A 165 -2.51 25.33 -9.43
CA GLU A 165 -1.84 26.56 -8.98
C GLU A 165 -0.32 26.35 -8.90
N ILE A 166 0.13 25.31 -8.20
CA ILE A 166 1.56 24.97 -8.07
C ILE A 166 2.23 24.78 -9.44
N ASN A 167 1.55 24.11 -10.38
CA ASN A 167 2.11 23.88 -11.71
C ASN A 167 2.21 25.18 -12.52
N SER A 168 1.20 26.05 -12.44
CA SER A 168 1.22 27.36 -13.10
C SER A 168 2.32 28.27 -12.54
N GLU A 169 2.56 28.25 -11.24
CA GLU A 169 3.65 28.99 -10.60
C GLU A 169 5.02 28.47 -11.04
N LYS A 170 5.20 27.14 -11.09
CA LYS A 170 6.43 26.53 -11.58
C LYS A 170 6.72 26.89 -13.03
N GLU A 171 5.70 26.91 -13.89
CA GLU A 171 5.84 27.33 -15.28
C GLU A 171 6.19 28.81 -15.41
N SER A 172 5.57 29.68 -14.60
CA SER A 172 5.91 31.10 -14.53
C SER A 172 7.37 31.32 -14.11
N MET A 173 7.82 30.59 -13.08
CA MET A 173 9.20 30.67 -12.59
C MET A 173 10.21 30.16 -13.61
N ARG A 174 9.90 29.09 -14.35
CA ARG A 174 10.75 28.58 -15.44
C ARG A 174 10.89 29.59 -16.58
N LYS A 175 9.80 30.26 -16.98
CA LYS A 175 9.84 31.31 -18.00
C LYS A 175 10.69 32.51 -17.56
N LYS A 176 10.52 32.97 -16.31
CA LYS A 176 11.36 34.05 -15.76
C LYS A 176 12.84 33.68 -15.76
N HIS A 177 13.18 32.44 -15.43
CA HIS A 177 14.58 31.97 -15.46
C HIS A 177 15.14 31.96 -16.90
N SER A 178 14.37 31.43 -17.87
CA SER A 178 14.81 31.42 -19.27
C SER A 178 14.96 32.82 -19.86
N ASP A 179 14.11 33.77 -19.46
CA ASP A 179 14.18 35.15 -19.92
C ASP A 179 15.42 35.87 -19.35
N ILE A 180 15.77 35.59 -18.09
CA ILE A 180 17.01 36.09 -17.45
C ILE A 180 18.24 35.52 -18.14
N ASP A 181 18.26 34.21 -18.43
CA ASP A 181 19.38 33.55 -19.11
C ASP A 181 19.57 34.08 -20.53
N ALA A 182 18.47 34.31 -21.26
CA ALA A 182 18.51 34.91 -22.60
C ALA A 182 18.98 36.37 -22.57
N LEU A 183 18.64 37.13 -21.52
CA LEU A 183 19.09 38.50 -21.34
C LEU A 183 20.58 38.56 -20.98
N ALA A 184 21.05 37.65 -20.13
CA ALA A 184 22.46 37.51 -19.77
C ALA A 184 23.34 37.12 -20.98
N ALA A 185 22.87 36.20 -21.83
CA ALA A 185 23.55 35.82 -23.06
C ALA A 185 23.71 37.01 -24.03
N ARG A 186 22.65 37.82 -24.19
CA ARG A 186 22.70 39.03 -25.03
C ARG A 186 23.64 40.12 -24.52
N ILE A 187 23.83 40.22 -23.19
CA ILE A 187 24.78 41.16 -22.59
C ILE A 187 26.22 40.67 -22.75
N ALA A 188 26.46 39.36 -22.79
CA ALA A 188 27.79 38.78 -22.95
C ALA A 188 28.32 38.81 -24.40
N GLU A 189 27.43 38.94 -25.39
CA GLU A 189 27.76 39.00 -26.82
C GLU A 189 27.94 40.42 -27.38
N GLY A 190 27.72 41.47 -26.58
CA GLY A 190 27.89 42.88 -26.95
C GLY A 190 29.04 43.56 -26.21
#